data_AF-A0A955JCK5-F1
#
_entry.id   AF-A0A955JCK5-F1
#
_cell.length_a   1.000
_cell.length_b   1.000
_cell.length_c   1.000
_cell.angle_alpha   90.00
_cell.angle_beta   90.00
_cell.angle_gamma   90.00
#
_symmetry.space_group_name_H-M   'P 1'
#
loop_
_entity.id
_entity.type
_entity.pdbx_description
1 polymer ?
#
loop_
_entity_poly.entity_id
_entity_poly.type
_entity_poly.pdbx_seq_one_letter_code
_entity_poly.pdbx_strand_id
1 'polypeptide(L)'
;MRLRDLWLIVRRNLARRPFRTGLTVLGVTLAITLYLGVEAFSAGMDRVIDDGDHARTLVVYRKNRYCPQTSFLPERYEQEIASIDGVESILPVKVFLNNCRTNLDMVTFQGAP
;
A
#
# COMPACT_ATOMS: atom_id res chain seq x y z
N MET A 1 46.48 -13.93 -24.33
CA MET A 1 45.15 -14.56 -24.39
C MET A 1 44.11 -13.47 -24.52
N ARG A 2 43.27 -13.48 -25.57
CA ARG A 2 42.24 -12.45 -25.76
C ARG A 2 40.98 -12.83 -24.97
N LEU A 3 40.24 -11.82 -24.50
CA LEU A 3 38.98 -11.99 -23.75
C LEU A 3 37.96 -12.92 -24.46
N ARG A 4 37.97 -12.90 -25.80
CA ARG A 4 37.10 -13.75 -26.64
C ARG A 4 37.38 -15.25 -26.46
N ASP A 5 38.63 -15.64 -26.30
CA ASP A 5 39.03 -17.04 -26.18
C ASP A 5 38.60 -17.59 -24.80
N LEU A 6 38.77 -16.78 -23.75
CA LEU A 6 38.30 -17.12 -22.40
C LEU A 6 36.78 -17.30 -22.36
N TRP A 7 36.02 -16.40 -22.99
CA TRP A 7 34.56 -16.49 -23.00
C TRP A 7 34.06 -17.75 -23.74
N LEU A 8 34.70 -18.12 -24.85
CA LEU A 8 34.42 -19.37 -25.57
C LEU A 8 34.69 -20.61 -24.71
N ILE A 9 35.80 -20.64 -23.97
CA ILE A 9 36.15 -21.75 -23.08
C ILE A 9 35.13 -21.88 -21.95
N VAL A 10 34.76 -20.75 -21.31
CA VAL A 10 33.75 -20.72 -20.24
C VAL A 10 32.41 -21.24 -20.75
N ARG A 11 31.92 -20.74 -21.89
CA ARG A 11 30.63 -21.18 -22.46
C ARG A 11 30.63 -22.67 -22.81
N ARG A 12 31.74 -23.18 -23.35
CA ARG A 12 31.92 -24.61 -23.64
C ARG A 12 31.91 -25.45 -22.36
N ASN A 13 32.46 -24.92 -21.27
CA ASN A 13 32.46 -25.58 -19.96
C ASN A 13 31.06 -25.62 -19.32
N LEU A 14 30.32 -24.51 -19.33
CA LEU A 14 28.96 -24.45 -18.82
C LEU A 14 28.02 -25.42 -19.57
N ALA A 15 28.18 -25.54 -20.90
CA ALA A 15 27.40 -26.43 -21.74
C ALA A 15 27.72 -27.93 -21.55
N ARG A 16 28.88 -28.28 -20.98
CA ARG A 16 29.28 -29.68 -20.75
C ARG A 16 28.59 -30.33 -19.55
N ARG A 17 28.12 -29.54 -18.58
CA ARG A 17 27.43 -30.01 -17.38
C ARG A 17 26.13 -29.22 -17.16
N PRO A 18 25.16 -29.35 -18.07
CA PRO A 18 23.98 -28.49 -18.10
C PRO A 18 23.14 -28.57 -16.82
N PHE A 19 23.06 -29.74 -16.19
CA PHE A 19 22.29 -29.92 -14.96
C PHE A 19 22.87 -29.15 -13.76
N ARG A 20 24.20 -29.22 -13.56
CA ARG A 20 24.86 -28.51 -12.47
C ARG A 20 24.78 -26.99 -12.66
N THR A 21 25.06 -26.54 -13.89
CA THR A 21 24.97 -25.12 -14.26
C THR A 21 23.53 -24.60 -14.08
N GLY A 22 22.54 -25.39 -14.52
CA GLY A 22 21.12 -25.07 -14.37
C GLY A 22 20.72 -24.92 -12.90
N LEU A 23 21.07 -25.89 -12.04
CA LEU A 23 20.77 -25.81 -10.61
C LEU A 23 21.40 -24.58 -9.94
N THR A 24 22.65 -24.25 -10.27
CA THR A 24 23.32 -23.07 -9.70
C THR A 24 22.68 -21.76 -10.15
N VAL A 25 22.33 -21.64 -11.43
CA VAL A 25 21.67 -20.44 -11.95
C VAL A 25 20.28 -20.31 -11.32
N LEU A 26 19.50 -21.39 -11.25
CA LEU A 26 18.17 -21.38 -10.66
C LEU A 26 18.22 -20.98 -9.18
N GLY A 27 19.17 -21.52 -8.40
CA GLY A 27 19.34 -21.15 -6.99
C GLY A 27 19.67 -19.67 -6.80
N VAL A 28 20.60 -19.12 -7.60
CA VAL A 28 20.96 -17.70 -7.54
C VAL A 28 19.78 -16.81 -7.95
N THR A 29 19.10 -17.15 -9.05
CA THR A 29 17.93 -16.41 -9.51
C THR A 29 16.82 -16.42 -8.47
N LEU A 30 16.52 -17.59 -7.86
CA LEU A 30 15.50 -17.70 -6.84
C LEU A 30 15.82 -16.83 -5.61
N ALA A 31 17.07 -16.83 -5.17
CA ALA A 31 17.51 -16.01 -4.04
C ALA A 31 17.36 -14.51 -4.33
N ILE A 32 17.80 -14.06 -5.50
CA ILE A 32 17.68 -12.64 -5.92
C ILE A 32 16.21 -12.25 -6.09
N THR A 33 15.40 -13.08 -6.75
CA THR A 33 13.97 -12.81 -6.93
C THR A 33 13.24 -12.69 -5.61
N LEU A 34 13.54 -13.56 -4.64
CA LEU A 34 12.93 -13.49 -3.31
C LEU A 34 13.33 -12.21 -2.58
N TYR A 35 14.60 -11.83 -2.64
CA TYR A 35 15.09 -10.58 -2.05
C TYR A 35 14.41 -9.35 -2.65
N LEU A 36 14.44 -9.23 -3.99
CA LEU A 36 13.80 -8.12 -4.70
C LEU A 36 12.28 -8.09 -4.48
N GLY A 37 11.64 -9.26 -4.40
CA GLY A 37 10.21 -9.38 -4.12
C GLY A 37 9.83 -8.82 -2.75
N VAL A 38 10.61 -9.13 -1.71
CA VAL A 38 10.39 -8.59 -0.36
C VAL A 38 10.60 -7.08 -0.34
N GLU A 39 11.64 -6.57 -0.99
CA GLU A 39 11.92 -5.13 -1.07
C GLU A 39 10.80 -4.38 -1.80
N ALA A 40 10.35 -4.90 -2.94
CA ALA A 40 9.23 -4.34 -3.69
C ALA A 40 7.92 -4.36 -2.89
N PHE A 41 7.68 -5.42 -2.12
CA PHE A 41 6.52 -5.52 -1.23
C PHE A 41 6.58 -4.50 -0.10
N SER A 42 7.72 -4.38 0.59
CA SER A 42 7.92 -3.38 1.64
C SER A 42 7.73 -1.97 1.11
N ALA A 43 8.40 -1.62 0.01
CA ALA A 43 8.26 -0.31 -0.61
C ALA A 43 6.83 -0.06 -1.15
N GLY A 44 6.10 -1.11 -1.52
CA GLY A 44 4.69 -1.03 -1.87
C GLY A 44 3.83 -0.69 -0.65
N MET A 45 4.02 -1.39 0.46
CA MET A 45 3.31 -1.12 1.72
C MET A 45 3.62 0.26 2.26
N ASP A 46 4.89 0.68 2.25
CA ASP A 46 5.30 2.01 2.73
C ASP A 46 4.59 3.11 1.93
N ARG A 47 4.43 2.95 0.61
CA ARG A 47 3.66 3.91 -0.19
C ARG A 47 2.17 3.93 0.16
N VAL A 48 1.56 2.79 0.46
CA VAL A 48 0.14 2.72 0.82
C VAL A 48 -0.12 3.27 2.22
N ILE A 49 0.79 3.03 3.16
CA ILE A 49 0.67 3.49 4.55
C ILE A 49 1.03 4.97 4.68
N ASP A 50 2.09 5.40 3.98
CA ASP A 50 2.64 6.75 4.03
C ASP A 50 2.04 7.66 2.94
N ASP A 51 0.95 7.23 2.29
CA ASP A 51 0.16 8.10 1.42
C ASP A 51 -0.41 9.22 2.31
N GLY A 52 0.32 10.33 2.37
CA GLY A 52 0.13 11.45 3.30
C GLY A 52 -1.22 12.17 3.15
N ASP A 53 -2.08 11.70 2.26
CA ASP A 53 -3.46 12.13 2.10
C ASP A 53 -4.31 11.79 3.35
N HIS A 54 -4.04 10.65 3.98
CA HIS A 54 -4.63 10.30 5.28
C HIS A 54 -4.18 11.27 6.38
N ALA A 55 -2.95 11.78 6.32
CA ALA A 55 -2.41 12.70 7.31
C ALA A 55 -3.00 14.13 7.22
N ARG A 56 -3.61 14.48 6.09
CA ARG A 56 -4.25 15.80 5.87
C ARG A 56 -5.77 15.78 6.04
N THR A 57 -6.37 14.60 6.14
CA THR A 57 -7.82 14.44 6.28
C THR A 57 -8.20 14.25 7.76
N LEU A 58 -8.91 15.22 8.34
CA LEU A 58 -9.43 15.12 9.70
C LEU A 58 -10.88 14.61 9.69
N VAL A 59 -11.11 13.42 10.25
CA VAL A 59 -12.47 12.88 10.43
C VAL A 59 -13.07 13.41 11.73
N VAL A 60 -14.18 14.15 11.63
CA VAL A 60 -14.83 14.80 12.77
C VAL A 60 -16.04 14.01 13.24
N TYR A 61 -16.11 13.75 14.54
CA TYR A 61 -17.26 13.12 15.20
C TYR A 61 -17.83 14.00 16.31
N ARG A 62 -19.08 13.73 16.69
CA ARG A 62 -19.69 14.32 17.88
C ARG A 62 -18.97 13.85 19.13
N LYS A 63 -18.84 14.76 20.10
CA LYS A 63 -18.30 14.45 21.43
C LYS A 63 -18.98 13.21 22.03
N ASN A 64 -18.17 12.27 22.52
CA ASN A 64 -18.61 10.99 23.12
C ASN A 64 -19.36 10.04 22.18
N ARG A 65 -19.24 10.19 20.85
CA ARG A 65 -19.86 9.31 19.85
C ARG A 65 -18.82 8.86 18.82
N TYR A 66 -18.01 7.89 19.20
CA TYR A 66 -16.90 7.40 18.36
C TYR A 66 -17.32 6.50 17.21
N CYS A 67 -18.53 5.92 17.26
CA CYS A 67 -19.08 5.11 16.18
C CYS A 67 -19.77 6.02 15.14
N PRO A 68 -19.35 6.02 13.86
CA PRO A 68 -19.89 6.88 12.80
C PRO A 68 -21.41 6.81 12.68
N GLN A 69 -21.98 5.61 12.81
CA GLN A 69 -23.42 5.39 12.75
C GLN A 69 -24.21 6.04 13.89
N THR A 70 -23.55 6.45 14.97
CA THR A 70 -24.18 7.13 16.11
C THR A 70 -23.81 8.60 16.20
N SER A 71 -22.91 9.06 15.32
CA SER A 71 -22.40 10.43 15.28
C SER A 71 -23.00 11.19 14.09
N PHE A 72 -24.28 11.53 14.20
CA PHE A 72 -24.95 12.37 13.20
C PHE A 72 -24.64 13.84 13.45
N LEU A 73 -23.76 14.41 12.63
CA LEU A 73 -23.46 15.84 12.62
C LEU A 73 -24.39 16.55 11.62
N PRO A 74 -25.12 17.61 12.01
CA PRO A 74 -25.93 18.40 11.09
C PRO A 74 -25.11 19.09 9.98
N GLU A 75 -25.62 19.14 8.75
CA GLU A 75 -24.94 19.77 7.58
C GLU A 75 -24.61 21.25 7.79
N ARG A 76 -25.37 21.98 8.63
CA ARG A 76 -25.05 23.38 8.96
C ARG A 76 -23.64 23.59 9.52
N TYR A 77 -23.03 22.56 10.11
CA TYR A 77 -21.66 22.64 10.61
C TYR A 77 -20.62 22.68 9.50
N GLU A 78 -20.96 22.33 8.26
CA GLU A 78 -20.04 22.45 7.12
C GLU A 78 -19.53 23.88 6.96
N GLN A 79 -20.44 24.87 7.02
CA GLN A 79 -20.07 26.28 6.89
C GLN A 79 -19.19 26.76 8.06
N GLU A 80 -19.50 26.30 9.28
CA GLU A 80 -18.73 26.64 10.47
C GLU A 80 -17.32 26.03 10.41
N ILE A 81 -17.20 24.76 10.02
CA ILE A 81 -15.91 24.07 9.86
C ILE A 81 -15.11 24.69 8.72
N ALA A 82 -15.75 25.11 7.62
CA ALA A 82 -15.07 25.71 6.47
C ALA A 82 -14.46 27.08 6.81
N SER A 83 -14.98 27.74 7.84
CA SER A 83 -14.47 29.03 8.30
C SER A 83 -13.22 28.90 9.18
N ILE A 84 -12.83 27.69 9.58
CA ILE A 84 -11.65 27.44 10.41
C ILE A 84 -10.39 27.56 9.53
N ASP A 85 -9.40 28.31 10.02
CA ASP A 85 -8.13 28.50 9.33
C ASP A 85 -7.41 27.16 9.10
N GLY A 86 -6.90 26.97 7.88
CA GLY A 86 -6.24 25.73 7.44
C GLY A 86 -7.17 24.64 6.90
N VAL A 87 -8.50 24.81 6.91
CA VAL A 87 -9.44 23.87 6.26
C VAL A 87 -9.54 24.21 4.77
N GLU A 88 -9.04 23.31 3.92
CA GLU A 88 -9.10 23.47 2.45
C GLU A 88 -10.45 23.04 1.86
N SER A 89 -10.98 21.90 2.31
CA SER A 89 -12.23 21.34 1.81
C SER A 89 -12.93 20.49 2.85
N ILE A 90 -14.23 20.29 2.64
CA ILE A 90 -15.08 19.49 3.52
C ILE A 90 -15.88 18.53 2.65
N LEU A 91 -15.93 17.28 3.09
CA LEU A 91 -16.75 16.25 2.48
C LEU A 91 -17.74 15.71 3.53
N PRO A 92 -19.04 16.06 3.45
CA PRO A 92 -20.05 15.43 4.29
C PRO A 92 -20.27 13.99 3.83
N VAL A 93 -19.94 13.03 4.70
CA VAL A 93 -20.07 11.61 4.37
C VAL A 93 -20.96 10.91 5.37
N LYS A 94 -21.89 10.10 4.85
CA LYS A 94 -22.65 9.16 5.66
C LYS A 94 -22.04 7.77 5.55
N VAL A 95 -21.57 7.26 6.68
CA VAL A 95 -20.92 5.95 6.78
C VAL A 95 -21.90 4.94 7.36
N PHE A 96 -22.13 3.84 6.65
CA PHE A 96 -22.85 2.68 7.17
C PHE A 96 -21.89 1.54 7.46
N LEU A 97 -22.02 0.98 8.66
CA LEU A 97 -21.21 -0.14 9.16
C LEU A 97 -22.15 -1.29 9.55
N ASN A 98 -21.64 -2.51 9.50
CA ASN A 98 -22.38 -3.66 10.02
C ASN A 98 -22.25 -3.74 11.55
N ASN A 99 -21.05 -3.51 12.11
CA ASN A 99 -20.83 -3.56 13.55
C ASN A 99 -19.63 -2.74 14.03
N CYS A 100 -19.91 -1.59 14.66
CA CYS A 100 -18.91 -0.70 15.27
C CYS A 100 -17.93 -1.31 16.31
N ARG A 101 -18.04 -2.59 16.67
CA ARG A 101 -17.14 -3.28 17.61
C ARG A 101 -16.10 -4.19 16.93
N THR A 102 -16.25 -4.52 15.64
CA THR A 102 -15.40 -5.53 14.96
C THR A 102 -14.59 -4.94 13.81
N ASN A 103 -13.33 -5.38 13.68
CA ASN A 103 -12.36 -4.84 12.72
C ASN A 103 -12.51 -5.37 11.27
N LEU A 104 -13.64 -6.02 10.96
CA LEU A 104 -13.96 -6.60 9.65
C LEU A 104 -15.25 -5.99 9.07
N ASP A 105 -15.43 -4.69 9.28
CA ASP A 105 -16.64 -4.00 8.82
C ASP A 105 -16.60 -3.73 7.32
N MET A 106 -17.69 -4.12 6.65
CA MET A 106 -18.02 -3.56 5.35
C MET A 106 -18.42 -2.10 5.56
N VAL A 107 -17.59 -1.19 5.06
CA VAL A 107 -17.83 0.25 5.10
C VAL A 107 -18.44 0.68 3.78
N THR A 108 -19.63 1.28 3.83
CA THR A 108 -20.22 1.93 2.64
C THR A 108 -20.34 3.42 2.90
N PHE A 109 -19.77 4.20 1.98
CA PHE A 109 -19.83 5.65 1.99
C PHE A 109 -20.90 6.10 1.01
N GLN A 110 -21.84 6.94 1.48
CA GLN A 110 -22.78 7.61 0.60
C GLN A 110 -22.42 9.09 0.49
N GLY A 111 -22.33 9.58 -0.76
CA GLY A 111 -21.96 10.96 -1.07
C GLY A 111 -20.45 11.22 -1.26
N ALA A 112 -19.61 10.17 -1.21
CA ALA A 112 -18.19 10.28 -1.53
C ALA A 112 -17.96 10.16 -3.06
N PRO A 113 -17.10 11.00 -3.66
CA PRO A 113 -16.75 10.93 -5.09
C PRO A 113 -15.92 9.70 -5.45
#